data_AF-A0A957P407-F1
#
_entry.id   AF-A0A957P407-F1
#
_cell.length_a   1.000
_cell.length_b   1.000
_cell.length_c   1.000
_cell.angle_alpha   90.00
_cell.angle_beta   90.00
_cell.angle_gamma   90.00
#
_symmetry.space_group_name_H-M   'P 1'
#
loop_
_entity.id
_entity.type
_entity.pdbx_description
1 polymer ?
#
loop_
_entity_poly.entity_id
_entity_poly.type
_entity_poly.pdbx_seq_one_letter_code
_entity_poly.pdbx_strand_id
1 'polypeptide(L)'
;DFEYNRNLFDAATVQRIAGHFESLLRALLATPNEPVATLPLLTASERTRLLVDWNETSVPFEARAGYHQLFERQVAKTPNAVAVRFEAQVLTYAELNQMANSIAHQLQEAG
;
A
#
# COMPACT_ATOMS: atom_id res chain seq x y z
N ASP A 1 -31.59 14.09 20.14
CA ASP A 1 -31.72 13.10 19.05
C ASP A 1 -31.63 13.77 17.69
N PHE A 2 -30.92 13.14 16.75
CA PHE A 2 -30.87 13.59 15.36
C PHE A 2 -32.06 13.01 14.60
N GLU A 3 -32.81 13.86 13.91
CA GLU A 3 -33.84 13.42 12.96
C GLU A 3 -33.20 13.19 11.59
N TYR A 4 -33.44 12.02 10.98
CA TYR A 4 -32.84 11.66 9.70
C TYR A 4 -33.72 10.70 8.89
N ASN A 5 -33.57 10.76 7.57
CA ASN A 5 -34.25 9.86 6.66
C ASN A 5 -33.57 8.47 6.66
N ARG A 6 -34.26 7.46 7.19
CA ARG A 6 -33.77 6.07 7.27
C ARG A 6 -33.60 5.38 5.92
N ASN A 7 -34.18 5.91 4.84
CA ASN A 7 -33.96 5.40 3.49
C ASN A 7 -32.60 5.83 2.92
N LEU A 8 -31.99 6.88 3.48
CA LEU A 8 -30.71 7.43 3.03
C LEU A 8 -29.56 7.12 4.00
N PHE A 9 -29.86 7.05 5.30
CA PHE A 9 -28.85 6.87 6.33
C PHE A 9 -29.23 5.83 7.36
N ASP A 10 -28.25 5.00 7.72
CA ASP A 10 -28.33 4.16 8.91
C ASP A 10 -27.94 4.95 10.17
N ALA A 11 -28.25 4.38 11.33
CA ALA A 11 -27.95 4.99 12.62
C ALA A 11 -26.45 5.22 12.82
N ALA A 12 -25.60 4.31 12.33
CA ALA A 12 -24.15 4.41 12.46
C ALA A 12 -23.60 5.61 11.68
N THR A 13 -24.12 5.88 10.48
CA THR A 13 -23.75 7.03 9.65
C THR A 13 -24.13 8.34 10.33
N VAL A 14 -25.32 8.40 10.91
CA VAL A 14 -25.79 9.61 11.61
C VAL A 14 -25.00 9.85 12.90
N GLN A 15 -24.67 8.80 13.65
CA GLN A 15 -23.78 8.90 14.80
C GLN A 15 -22.40 9.43 14.41
N ARG A 16 -21.86 8.98 13.27
CA ARG A 16 -20.59 9.48 12.75
C ARG A 16 -20.67 10.96 12.36
N ILE A 17 -21.72 11.37 11.65
CA ILE A 17 -21.96 12.78 11.30
C ILE A 17 -22.13 13.64 12.57
N ALA A 18 -22.82 13.14 13.58
CA ALA A 18 -22.95 13.82 14.88
C ALA A 18 -21.59 14.04 15.55
N GLY A 19 -20.71 13.04 15.54
CA GLY A 19 -19.34 13.17 16.02
C GLY A 19 -18.51 14.19 15.24
N HIS A 20 -18.71 14.27 13.92
CA HIS A 20 -18.05 15.31 13.10
C HIS A 20 -18.53 16.72 13.44
N PHE A 21 -19.84 16.87 13.64
CA PHE A 21 -20.43 18.14 14.04
C PHE A 21 -19.89 18.59 15.41
N GLU A 22 -19.78 17.67 16.36
CA GLU A 22 -19.18 17.95 17.66
C GLU A 22 -17.70 18.37 17.53
N SER A 23 -16.92 17.69 16.68
CA SER A 23 -15.52 18.05 16.40
C SER A 23 -15.39 19.49 15.87
N LEU A 24 -16.23 19.84 14.88
CA LEU A 24 -16.26 21.19 14.33
C LEU A 24 -16.64 22.25 15.38
N LEU A 25 -17.68 22.00 16.18
CA LEU A 25 -18.11 22.93 17.24
C LEU A 25 -17.01 23.15 18.27
N ARG A 26 -16.34 22.08 18.71
CA ARG A 26 -15.21 22.17 19.65
C ARG A 26 -14.06 23.01 19.07
N ALA A 27 -13.72 22.80 17.80
CA ALA A 27 -12.67 23.57 17.14
C ALA A 27 -13.04 25.04 16.98
N LEU A 28 -14.28 25.33 16.57
CA LEU A 28 -14.78 26.69 16.42
C LEU A 28 -14.77 27.47 17.74
N LEU A 29 -15.10 26.81 18.86
CA LEU A 29 -15.02 27.42 20.19
C LEU A 29 -13.57 27.67 20.65
N ALA A 30 -12.62 26.84 20.23
CA ALA A 30 -11.21 26.98 20.58
C ALA A 30 -10.50 28.05 19.74
N THR A 31 -10.82 28.16 18.45
CA THR A 31 -10.18 29.08 17.49
C THR A 31 -11.22 29.86 16.66
N PRO A 32 -11.98 30.79 17.26
CA PRO A 32 -13.13 31.43 16.62
C PRO A 32 -12.80 32.33 15.43
N ASN A 33 -11.54 32.76 15.29
CA ASN A 33 -11.08 33.63 14.21
C ASN A 33 -10.45 32.86 13.03
N GLU A 34 -10.36 31.53 13.12
CA GLU A 34 -9.83 30.73 12.02
C GLU A 34 -10.88 30.52 10.92
N PRO A 35 -10.47 30.46 9.64
CA PRO A 35 -11.38 30.12 8.55
C PRO A 35 -12.01 28.74 8.79
N VAL A 36 -13.31 28.60 8.58
CA VAL A 36 -14.02 27.33 8.76
C VAL A 36 -13.37 26.17 7.98
N ALA A 37 -12.78 26.48 6.82
CA ALA A 37 -12.07 25.51 5.98
C ALA A 37 -10.84 24.87 6.63
N THR A 38 -10.27 25.46 7.70
CA THR A 38 -9.10 24.90 8.41
C THR A 38 -9.50 24.05 9.61
N LEU A 39 -10.78 24.06 10.02
CA LEU A 39 -11.24 23.35 11.20
C LEU A 39 -11.36 21.83 10.94
N PRO A 40 -11.01 20.98 11.92
CA PRO A 40 -11.08 19.53 11.78
C PRO A 40 -12.53 19.02 11.80
N LEU A 41 -12.96 18.45 10.68
CA LEU A 41 -14.25 17.75 10.58
C LEU A 41 -14.20 16.36 11.24
N LEU A 42 -13.13 15.61 10.98
CA LEU A 42 -12.99 14.25 11.50
C LEU A 42 -12.68 14.25 12.98
N THR A 43 -13.22 13.28 13.70
CA THR A 43 -12.79 13.04 15.08
C THR A 43 -11.31 12.63 15.12
N ALA A 44 -10.67 12.82 16.27
CA ALA A 44 -9.28 12.39 16.46
C ALA A 44 -9.10 10.88 16.14
N SER A 45 -10.05 10.05 16.54
CA SER A 45 -10.01 8.60 16.29
C SER A 45 -10.10 8.24 14.80
N GLU A 46 -10.94 8.93 14.04
CA GLU A 46 -11.05 8.72 12.59
C GLU A 46 -9.81 9.23 11.87
N ARG A 47 -9.27 10.38 12.29
CA ARG A 47 -8.02 10.91 11.74
C ARG A 47 -6.86 9.94 11.96
N THR A 48 -6.72 9.38 13.16
CA THR A 48 -5.71 8.35 13.44
C THR A 48 -5.91 7.14 12.56
N ARG A 49 -7.15 6.65 12.42
CA ARG A 49 -7.44 5.49 11.56
C ARG A 49 -7.02 5.72 10.11
N LEU A 50 -7.37 6.88 9.55
CA LEU A 50 -7.07 7.20 8.15
C LEU A 50 -5.59 7.47 7.88
N LEU A 51 -4.91 8.15 8.82
CA LEU A 51 -3.54 8.61 8.59
C LEU A 51 -2.48 7.65 9.11
N VAL A 52 -2.80 6.84 10.11
CA VAL A 52 -1.87 5.93 10.79
C VAL A 52 -2.28 4.49 10.52
N ASP A 53 -3.41 4.04 11.07
CA ASP A 53 -3.77 2.62 11.10
C ASP A 53 -3.88 2.03 9.68
N TRP A 54 -4.52 2.74 8.75
CA TRP A 54 -4.64 2.29 7.36
C TRP A 54 -3.37 2.49 6.53
N ASN A 55 -2.44 3.33 6.98
CA ASN A 55 -1.16 3.57 6.31
C ASN A 55 0.00 2.79 6.95
N GLU A 56 -0.27 1.89 7.90
CA GLU A 56 0.72 1.00 8.49
C GLU A 56 1.10 -0.12 7.51
N THR A 57 1.63 0.27 6.35
CA THR A 57 2.05 -0.61 5.25
C THR A 57 3.54 -0.95 5.31
N SER A 58 4.25 -0.40 6.30
CA SER A 58 5.67 -0.66 6.51
C SER A 58 5.87 -2.11 6.93
N VAL A 59 6.41 -2.90 6.03
CA VAL A 59 6.86 -4.26 6.29
C VAL A 59 8.38 -4.31 6.14
N PRO A 60 9.13 -4.98 7.03
CA PRO A 60 10.55 -5.18 6.84
C PRO A 60 10.80 -5.88 5.51
N PHE A 61 11.43 -5.16 4.58
CA PHE A 61 11.85 -5.69 3.29
C PHE A 61 13.37 -5.66 3.23
N GLU A 62 13.98 -6.78 2.83
CA GLU A 62 15.43 -6.85 2.61
C GLU A 62 15.83 -6.07 1.35
N ALA A 63 15.76 -4.75 1.42
CA ALA A 63 16.07 -3.84 0.31
C ALA A 63 17.53 -3.85 -0.14
N ARG A 64 18.39 -4.66 0.49
CA ARG A 64 19.83 -4.75 0.17
C ARG A 64 20.14 -5.64 -1.02
N ALA A 65 19.23 -6.54 -1.40
CA ALA A 65 19.45 -7.43 -2.55
C ALA A 65 18.79 -6.85 -3.81
N GLY A 66 19.55 -6.81 -4.92
CA GLY A 66 18.96 -6.54 -6.23
C GLY A 66 18.03 -7.67 -6.66
N TYR A 67 17.04 -7.39 -7.53
CA TYR A 67 16.12 -8.42 -8.02
C TYR A 67 16.85 -9.61 -8.69
N HIS A 68 17.96 -9.36 -9.38
CA HIS A 68 18.81 -10.42 -9.95
C HIS A 68 19.39 -11.34 -8.87
N GLN A 69 19.80 -10.81 -7.72
CA GLN A 69 20.31 -11.63 -6.60
C GLN A 69 19.19 -12.44 -5.94
N LEU A 70 17.99 -11.86 -5.80
CA LEU A 70 16.83 -12.61 -5.31
C LEU A 70 16.48 -13.76 -6.27
N PHE A 71 16.58 -13.51 -7.58
CA PHE A 71 16.40 -14.53 -8.60
C PHE A 71 17.48 -15.62 -8.52
N GLU A 72 18.77 -15.27 -8.45
CA GLU A 72 19.89 -16.22 -8.30
C GLU A 72 19.74 -17.08 -7.04
N ARG A 73 19.28 -16.50 -5.93
CA ARG A 73 18.96 -17.26 -4.71
C ARG A 73 17.86 -18.29 -4.96
N GLN A 74 16.85 -17.97 -5.77
CA GLN A 74 15.81 -18.92 -6.15
C GLN A 74 16.35 -20.02 -7.09
N VAL A 75 17.24 -19.66 -8.03
CA VAL A 75 17.93 -20.62 -8.91
C VAL A 75 18.72 -21.64 -8.08
N ALA A 76 19.45 -21.18 -7.06
CA ALA A 76 20.20 -22.06 -6.17
C ALA A 76 19.30 -23.01 -5.37
N LYS A 77 18.10 -22.57 -4.98
CA LYS A 77 17.14 -23.40 -4.20
C LYS A 77 16.44 -24.45 -5.05
N THR A 78 16.00 -24.09 -6.26
CA THR A 78 15.18 -24.96 -7.11
C THR A 78 15.62 -24.90 -8.57
N PRO A 79 16.85 -25.35 -8.90
CA PRO A 79 17.43 -25.15 -10.23
C PRO A 79 16.65 -25.83 -11.35
N ASN A 80 16.12 -27.03 -11.07
CA ASN A 80 15.39 -27.85 -12.06
C ASN A 80 13.89 -27.55 -12.10
N ALA A 81 13.38 -26.62 -11.27
CA ALA A 81 11.98 -26.23 -11.31
C ALA A 81 11.73 -25.35 -12.53
N VAL A 82 10.53 -25.44 -13.11
CA VAL A 82 10.11 -24.60 -14.23
C VAL A 82 10.01 -23.15 -13.76
N ALA A 83 10.81 -22.26 -14.38
CA ALA A 83 10.77 -20.83 -14.14
C ALA A 83 9.80 -20.13 -15.09
N VAL A 84 9.83 -20.49 -16.38
CA VAL A 84 9.02 -19.87 -17.43
C VAL A 84 8.53 -20.97 -18.38
N ARG A 85 7.28 -20.83 -18.84
CA ARG A 85 6.69 -21.66 -19.88
C ARG A 85 5.98 -20.77 -20.87
N PHE A 86 6.29 -20.96 -22.15
CA PHE A 86 5.65 -20.28 -23.25
C PHE A 86 5.42 -21.29 -24.37
N GLU A 87 4.14 -21.55 -24.68
CA GLU A 87 3.74 -22.61 -25.61
C GLU A 87 4.41 -23.97 -25.27
N ALA A 88 5.14 -24.57 -26.22
CA ALA A 88 5.88 -25.81 -26.05
C ALA A 88 7.25 -25.63 -25.39
N GLN A 89 7.71 -24.39 -25.18
CA GLN A 89 9.00 -24.10 -24.57
C GLN A 89 8.86 -24.00 -23.05
N VAL A 90 9.76 -24.69 -22.36
CA VAL A 90 9.83 -24.72 -20.90
C VAL A 90 11.27 -24.46 -20.52
N LEU A 91 11.50 -23.43 -19.71
CA LEU A 91 12.80 -23.12 -19.15
C LEU A 91 12.78 -23.34 -17.65
N THR A 92 13.77 -24.08 -17.17
CA THR A 92 14.07 -24.19 -15.75
C THR A 92 14.73 -22.91 -15.23
N TYR A 93 14.76 -22.74 -13.91
CA TYR A 93 15.49 -21.64 -13.29
C TYR A 93 16.97 -21.63 -13.69
N ALA A 94 17.61 -22.80 -13.75
CA ALA A 94 19.01 -22.90 -14.15
C ALA A 94 19.26 -22.44 -15.60
N GLU A 95 18.44 -22.90 -16.55
CA GLU A 95 18.57 -22.54 -17.97
C GLU A 95 18.30 -21.04 -18.20
N LEU A 96 17.26 -20.50 -17.56
CA LEU A 96 16.94 -19.09 -17.67
C LEU A 96 18.06 -18.20 -17.10
N ASN A 97 18.65 -18.60 -15.97
CA ASN A 97 19.76 -17.88 -15.36
C ASN A 97 21.01 -17.88 -16.25
N GLN A 98 21.34 -19.00 -16.89
CA GLN A 98 22.46 -19.08 -17.83
C GLN A 98 22.26 -18.16 -19.03
N MET A 99 21.06 -18.14 -19.59
CA MET A 99 20.72 -17.25 -20.70
C MET A 99 20.82 -15.77 -20.30
N ALA A 100 20.25 -15.41 -19.14
CA ALA A 100 20.32 -14.05 -18.61
C ALA A 100 21.78 -13.59 -18.38
N ASN A 101 22.62 -14.46 -17.82
CA ASN A 101 24.03 -14.16 -17.57
C ASN A 101 24.83 -14.00 -18.87
N SER A 102 24.54 -14.80 -19.89
CA SER A 102 25.19 -14.64 -21.19
C SER A 102 24.88 -13.29 -21.84
N ILE A 103 23.62 -12.84 -21.76
CA ILE A 103 23.23 -11.52 -22.26
C ILE A 103 23.85 -10.41 -21.41
N ALA A 104 23.87 -10.57 -20.08
CA ALA A 104 24.48 -9.59 -19.18
C ALA A 104 25.97 -9.35 -19.50
N HIS A 105 26.73 -10.41 -19.79
CA HIS A 105 28.12 -10.29 -20.22
C HIS A 105 28.25 -9.56 -21.56
N GLN A 106 27.42 -9.88 -22.55
CA GLN A 106 27.41 -9.17 -23.84
C GLN A 106 27.10 -7.69 -23.68
N LEU A 107 26.15 -7.33 -22.81
CA LEU A 107 25.81 -5.93 -22.52
C LEU A 107 26.97 -5.20 -21.82
N GLN A 108 27.66 -5.86 -20.88
CA GLN A 108 28.85 -5.31 -20.23
C GLN A 108 29.99 -5.05 -21.22
N GLU A 109 30.15 -5.90 -22.23
CA GLU A 109 31.13 -5.72 -23.31
C GLU A 109 30.73 -4.61 -24.30
N ALA A 110 29.43 -4.41 -24.51
CA ALA A 110 28.91 -3.46 -25.51
C ALA A 110 28.78 -2.00 -25.04
N GLY A 111 28.68 -1.74 -23.73
CA GLY A 111 28.74 -0.40 -23.13
C GLY A 111 27.57 0.52 -23.45
#